data_AF-A0A800M605-F1
#
_entry.id   AF-A0A800M605-F1
#
_cell.length_a   1.000
_cell.length_b   1.000
_cell.length_c   1.000
_cell.angle_alpha   90.00
_cell.angle_beta   90.00
_cell.angle_gamma   90.00
#
_symmetry.space_group_name_H-M   'P 1'
#
loop_
_entity.id
_entity.type
_entity.pdbx_description
1 polymer ?
#
loop_
_entity_poly.entity_id
_entity_poly.type
_entity_poly.pdbx_seq_one_letter_code
_entity_poly.pdbx_strand_id
1 'polypeptide(L)'
;MSVTDPESIDWNVRLDGLIFDFDDDDLHDQRHARPAKPEAMELELTVALGGRCQIGDYTSDPFDHLCVECLIEGYSEGASTLYRTAWHLDRHGYETSPTDPVHPVYHIHFGGNALKDMEEYGHHFFLDTPRIAHPPLDVVLGIDFVLSNYFPNRRTRLMSDYATYADIVRSAQRRVWRPYSHAAARWWQRSRQPAEWSGSAVWPQLVPLRAG
;
A
#
# COMPACT_ATOMS: atom_id res chain seq x y z
N MET A 1 -0.30 -14.26 37.74
CA MET A 1 0.86 -13.73 37.01
C MET A 1 0.33 -12.69 36.06
N SER A 2 0.61 -11.41 36.30
CA SER A 2 0.28 -10.34 35.36
C SER A 2 1.11 -10.55 34.10
N VAL A 3 0.46 -10.84 32.98
CA VAL A 3 1.10 -10.73 31.67
C VAL A 3 1.38 -9.23 31.52
N THR A 4 2.65 -8.86 31.63
CA THR A 4 3.09 -7.52 31.22
C THR A 4 2.75 -7.40 29.74
N ASP A 5 1.98 -6.37 29.37
CA ASP A 5 1.73 -6.07 27.97
C ASP A 5 3.06 -6.01 27.22
N PRO A 6 3.15 -6.60 26.01
CA PRO A 6 4.36 -6.51 25.22
C PRO A 6 4.72 -5.04 25.03
N GLU A 7 6.00 -4.73 25.15
CA GLU A 7 6.51 -3.38 24.94
C GLU A 7 6.03 -2.86 23.58
N SER A 8 5.45 -1.67 23.54
CA SER A 8 4.88 -1.09 22.32
C SER A 8 5.29 0.35 22.17
N ILE A 9 5.42 0.79 20.92
CA ILE A 9 5.73 2.16 20.56
C ILE A 9 4.54 2.72 19.78
N ASP A 10 4.04 3.87 20.22
CA ASP A 10 3.03 4.63 19.48
C ASP A 10 3.68 5.25 18.25
N TRP A 11 3.13 4.94 17.07
CA TRP A 11 3.53 5.54 15.81
C TRP A 11 2.52 6.63 15.44
N ASN A 12 3.05 7.77 15.04
CA ASN A 12 2.30 8.82 14.36
C ASN A 12 3.28 9.49 13.38
N VAL A 13 3.30 9.00 12.15
CA VAL A 13 4.28 9.36 11.13
C VAL A 13 3.56 9.93 9.93
N ARG A 14 4.06 11.07 9.46
CA ARG A 14 3.61 11.71 8.23
C ARG A 14 4.82 12.07 7.37
N LEU A 15 4.86 11.50 6.17
CA LEU A 15 5.75 11.86 5.09
C LEU A 15 4.89 12.54 4.03
N ASP A 16 5.09 13.83 3.84
CA ASP A 16 4.35 14.63 2.86
C ASP A 16 5.25 14.88 1.65
N GLY A 17 4.83 14.40 0.47
CA GLY A 17 5.40 14.79 -0.81
C GLY A 17 6.85 14.37 -1.04
N LEU A 18 7.19 13.09 -0.84
CA LEU A 18 8.49 12.57 -1.29
C LEU A 18 8.47 12.42 -2.81
N ILE A 19 9.26 13.25 -3.49
CA ILE A 19 9.31 13.34 -4.95
C ILE A 19 10.35 12.37 -5.53
N PHE A 20 9.97 11.68 -6.60
CA PHE A 20 10.83 10.85 -7.43
C PHE A 20 10.78 11.34 -8.88
N ASP A 21 11.89 11.90 -9.34
CA ASP A 21 12.06 12.26 -10.74
C ASP A 21 12.40 11.02 -11.59
N PHE A 22 11.71 10.89 -12.72
CA PHE A 22 12.04 9.89 -13.74
C PHE A 22 13.19 10.41 -14.59
N ASP A 23 14.31 9.70 -14.58
CA ASP A 23 15.40 9.99 -15.51
C ASP A 23 15.15 9.34 -16.89
N ASP A 24 16.07 9.57 -17.84
CA ASP A 24 15.96 9.02 -19.20
C ASP A 24 15.85 7.49 -19.21
N ASP A 25 16.53 6.79 -18.29
CA ASP A 25 16.47 5.33 -18.20
C ASP A 25 15.09 4.90 -17.66
N ASP A 26 14.56 5.58 -16.65
CA ASP A 26 13.25 5.28 -16.08
C ASP A 26 12.10 5.55 -17.05
N LEU A 27 12.17 6.65 -17.81
CA LEU A 27 11.22 6.99 -18.87
C LEU A 27 11.26 5.96 -20.00
N HIS A 28 12.47 5.47 -20.35
CA HIS A 28 12.64 4.41 -21.34
C HIS A 28 11.97 3.09 -20.91
N ASP A 29 11.89 2.81 -19.62
CA ASP A 29 11.23 1.62 -19.07
C ASP A 29 9.69 1.74 -19.05
N GLN A 30 9.12 2.94 -19.22
CA GLN A 30 7.66 3.18 -19.32
C GLN A 30 7.06 2.83 -20.70
N ARG A 31 7.46 1.69 -21.29
CA ARG A 31 7.14 1.29 -22.67
C ARG A 31 5.64 1.11 -22.96
N HIS A 32 4.87 0.88 -21.90
CA HIS A 32 3.43 0.68 -21.97
C HIS A 32 2.63 1.93 -21.59
N ALA A 33 3.30 3.03 -21.20
CA ALA A 33 2.63 4.28 -20.89
C ALA A 33 1.84 4.80 -22.10
N ARG A 34 0.65 5.32 -21.81
CA ARG A 34 -0.23 5.97 -22.78
C ARG A 34 -0.71 7.29 -22.18
N PRO A 35 -0.66 8.42 -22.91
CA PRO A 35 -0.10 8.59 -24.27
C PRO A 35 1.38 8.18 -24.38
N ALA A 36 1.79 7.73 -25.57
CA ALA A 36 3.14 7.20 -25.77
C ALA A 36 4.19 8.31 -25.64
N LYS A 37 5.37 7.96 -25.09
CA LYS A 37 6.53 8.85 -24.89
C LYS A 37 6.24 10.04 -23.95
N PRO A 38 6.23 9.80 -22.63
CA PRO A 38 6.36 10.88 -21.67
C PRO A 38 7.71 11.60 -21.87
N GLU A 39 7.69 12.93 -21.94
CA GLU A 39 8.91 13.76 -21.97
C GLU A 39 9.44 14.03 -20.56
N ALA A 40 8.53 14.17 -19.60
CA ALA A 40 8.84 14.43 -18.21
C ALA A 40 7.76 13.77 -17.34
N MET A 41 8.20 13.10 -16.28
CA MET A 41 7.32 12.51 -15.26
C MET A 41 7.91 12.73 -13.88
N GLU A 42 7.02 12.90 -12.92
CA GLU A 42 7.32 12.97 -11.49
C GLU A 42 6.35 12.04 -10.75
N LEU A 43 6.84 11.35 -9.72
CA LEU A 43 6.01 10.63 -8.77
C LEU A 43 6.15 11.25 -7.38
N GLU A 44 5.04 11.69 -6.82
CA GLU A 44 4.92 12.14 -5.44
C GLU A 44 4.36 11.02 -4.56
N LEU A 45 5.09 10.66 -3.50
CA LEU A 45 4.68 9.70 -2.48
C LEU A 45 4.35 10.43 -1.17
N THR A 46 3.11 10.28 -0.71
CA THR A 46 2.65 10.73 0.60
C THR A 46 2.24 9.53 1.45
N VAL A 47 2.67 9.51 2.71
CA VAL A 47 2.35 8.45 3.69
C VAL A 47 1.93 9.09 5.01
N ALA A 48 0.73 8.76 5.48
CA ALA A 48 0.25 9.11 6.82
C ALA A 48 -0.16 7.83 7.55
N LEU A 49 0.44 7.57 8.70
CA LEU A 49 0.15 6.37 9.49
C LEU A 49 0.23 6.61 10.98
N GLY A 50 -0.47 5.76 11.71
CA GLY A 50 -0.29 5.67 13.14
C GLY A 50 -1.03 4.50 13.75
N GLY A 51 -0.64 4.17 14.97
CA GLY A 51 -1.10 3.00 15.69
C GLY A 51 -0.06 2.54 16.70
N ARG A 52 -0.20 1.30 17.15
CA ARG A 52 0.65 0.72 18.19
C ARG A 52 1.49 -0.42 17.63
N CYS A 53 2.75 -0.12 17.36
CA CYS A 53 3.70 -1.15 16.94
C CYS A 53 4.27 -1.85 18.17
N GLN A 54 3.96 -3.14 18.31
CA GLN A 54 4.56 -3.97 19.35
C GLN A 54 6.03 -4.26 19.00
N ILE A 55 6.87 -4.32 20.02
CA ILE A 55 8.28 -4.73 19.90
C ILE A 55 8.34 -6.25 20.02
N GLY A 56 8.91 -6.90 19.01
CA GLY A 56 9.09 -8.36 18.97
C GLY A 56 8.16 -9.04 17.97
N ASP A 57 7.83 -10.32 18.23
CA ASP A 57 6.95 -11.11 17.38
C ASP A 57 5.49 -10.93 17.81
N TYR A 58 4.68 -10.31 16.95
CA TYR A 58 3.25 -10.12 17.15
C TYR A 58 2.44 -10.55 15.93
N THR A 59 1.13 -10.74 16.13
CA THR A 59 0.20 -11.14 15.06
C THR A 59 -1.04 -10.25 14.94
N SER A 60 -1.10 -9.19 15.76
CA SER A 60 -2.09 -8.12 15.72
C SER A 60 -1.86 -7.14 14.57
N ASP A 61 -2.92 -6.39 14.22
CA ASP A 61 -2.85 -5.25 13.31
C ASP A 61 -2.04 -4.10 13.96
N PRO A 62 -0.92 -3.63 13.36
CA PRO A 62 -0.08 -2.61 13.97
C PRO A 62 -0.62 -1.18 13.80
N PHE A 63 -1.58 -0.92 12.90
CA PHE A 63 -2.06 0.43 12.60
C PHE A 63 -3.51 0.64 13.02
N ASP A 64 -3.78 1.83 13.54
CA ASP A 64 -5.13 2.36 13.74
C ASP A 64 -5.56 3.18 12.51
N HIS A 65 -4.60 3.83 11.84
CA HIS A 65 -4.79 4.51 10.56
C HIS A 65 -3.59 4.32 9.63
N LEU A 66 -3.86 4.23 8.33
CA LEU A 66 -2.85 4.22 7.28
C LEU A 66 -3.45 4.84 6.01
N CYS A 67 -2.68 5.69 5.35
CA CYS A 67 -2.97 6.28 4.05
C CYS A 67 -1.65 6.43 3.29
N VAL A 68 -1.59 5.87 2.08
CA VAL A 68 -0.46 5.96 1.17
C VAL A 68 -1.01 6.41 -0.18
N GLU A 69 -0.55 7.55 -0.64
CA GLU A 69 -0.94 8.15 -1.90
C GLU A 69 0.29 8.23 -2.79
N CYS A 70 0.19 7.67 -4.00
CA CYS A 70 1.17 7.87 -5.07
C CYS A 70 0.49 8.66 -6.18
N LEU A 71 0.91 9.90 -6.39
CA LEU A 71 0.47 10.72 -7.52
C LEU A 71 1.60 10.73 -8.54
N ILE A 72 1.29 10.40 -9.79
CA ILE A 72 2.22 10.49 -10.91
C ILE A 72 1.69 11.51 -11.87
N GLU A 73 2.50 12.50 -12.20
CA GLU A 73 2.19 13.53 -13.15
C GLU A 73 3.23 13.54 -14.27
N GLY A 74 2.83 13.98 -15.46
CA GLY A 74 3.77 14.12 -16.56
C GLY A 74 3.18 14.70 -17.82
N TYR A 75 4.05 15.05 -18.76
CA TYR A 75 3.70 15.62 -20.05
C TYR A 75 4.10 14.65 -21.17
N SER A 76 3.27 14.57 -22.22
CA SER A 76 3.62 13.82 -23.43
C SER A 76 4.36 14.70 -24.44
N GLU A 77 5.10 14.06 -25.36
CA GLU A 77 5.92 14.75 -26.36
C GLU A 77 5.16 15.87 -27.12
N GLY A 78 5.66 17.10 -27.02
CA GLY A 78 5.08 18.28 -27.68
C GLY A 78 3.67 18.69 -27.24
N ALA A 79 3.15 18.15 -26.14
CA ALA A 79 1.81 18.48 -25.61
C ALA A 79 1.90 19.42 -24.40
N SER A 80 0.97 20.37 -24.33
CA SER A 80 0.76 21.20 -23.14
C SER A 80 -0.12 20.53 -22.08
N THR A 81 -0.63 19.33 -22.36
CA THR A 81 -1.57 18.62 -21.50
C THR A 81 -0.81 17.86 -20.41
N LEU A 82 -1.14 18.16 -19.16
CA LEU A 82 -0.66 17.43 -17.99
C LEU A 82 -1.50 16.14 -17.82
N TYR A 83 -0.82 15.01 -17.80
CA TYR A 83 -1.42 13.71 -17.51
C TYR A 83 -1.19 13.37 -16.05
N ARG A 84 -2.20 12.78 -15.42
CA ARG A 84 -2.14 12.34 -14.03
C ARG A 84 -2.64 10.92 -13.89
N THR A 85 -2.00 10.18 -13.02
CA THR A 85 -2.50 8.90 -12.53
C THR A 85 -2.17 8.77 -11.05
N ALA A 86 -3.00 8.07 -10.31
CA ALA A 86 -2.81 7.93 -8.88
C ALA A 86 -3.11 6.52 -8.38
N TRP A 87 -2.48 6.18 -7.28
CA TRP A 87 -2.77 4.99 -6.50
C TRP A 87 -2.98 5.41 -5.06
N HIS A 88 -3.98 4.80 -4.44
CA HIS A 88 -4.31 5.03 -3.05
C HIS A 88 -4.39 3.70 -2.33
N LEU A 89 -3.70 3.61 -1.20
CA LEU A 89 -3.80 2.51 -0.26
C LEU A 89 -4.14 3.08 1.09
N ASP A 90 -5.19 2.57 1.71
CA ASP A 90 -5.55 2.99 3.05
C ASP A 90 -5.97 1.82 3.94
N ARG A 91 -6.15 2.16 5.20
CA ARG A 91 -6.82 1.31 6.18
C ARG A 91 -8.29 1.73 6.29
N HIS A 92 -9.20 0.82 5.95
CA HIS A 92 -10.62 1.04 6.19
C HIS A 92 -10.96 0.84 7.67
N GLY A 93 -11.85 1.68 8.20
CA GLY A 93 -12.44 1.46 9.52
C GLY A 93 -13.32 0.19 9.53
N TYR A 94 -13.61 -0.34 10.71
CA TYR A 94 -14.48 -1.52 10.85
C TYR A 94 -15.98 -1.23 10.71
N GLU A 95 -16.37 0.03 10.48
CA GLU A 95 -17.76 0.44 10.30
C GLU A 95 -18.16 0.28 8.84
N THR A 96 -18.62 -0.92 8.47
CA THR A 96 -19.26 -1.16 7.17
C THR A 96 -20.75 -1.41 7.35
N SER A 97 -21.56 -0.77 6.51
CA SER A 97 -22.97 -1.10 6.36
C SER A 97 -23.10 -2.47 5.69
N PRO A 98 -24.12 -3.28 5.99
CA PRO A 98 -24.40 -4.53 5.28
C PRO A 98 -24.61 -4.37 3.76
N THR A 99 -24.86 -3.15 3.31
CA THR A 99 -25.06 -2.79 1.90
C THR A 99 -23.79 -2.34 1.20
N ASP A 100 -22.69 -2.14 1.93
CA ASP A 100 -21.46 -1.65 1.34
C ASP A 100 -20.80 -2.74 0.49
N PRO A 101 -20.11 -2.35 -0.59
CA PRO A 101 -19.24 -3.26 -1.32
C PRO A 101 -18.25 -3.95 -0.38
N VAL A 102 -17.70 -5.08 -0.81
CA VAL A 102 -16.70 -5.79 0.00
C VAL A 102 -15.46 -4.89 0.24
N HIS A 103 -15.14 -4.62 1.51
CA HIS A 103 -14.05 -3.73 1.92
C HIS A 103 -12.99 -4.46 2.76
N PRO A 104 -11.82 -4.79 2.18
CA PRO A 104 -10.69 -5.26 2.97
C PRO A 104 -10.18 -4.18 3.92
N VAL A 105 -9.75 -4.57 5.12
CA VAL A 105 -9.21 -3.64 6.13
C VAL A 105 -8.02 -2.85 5.59
N TYR A 106 -7.19 -3.46 4.74
CA TYR A 106 -6.20 -2.78 3.92
C TYR A 106 -6.46 -3.06 2.47
N HIS A 107 -6.60 -2.01 1.67
CA HIS A 107 -6.87 -2.16 0.26
C HIS A 107 -6.11 -1.13 -0.56
N ILE A 108 -5.78 -1.53 -1.78
CA ILE A 108 -5.23 -0.67 -2.81
C ILE A 108 -6.27 -0.49 -3.91
N HIS A 109 -6.33 0.70 -4.47
CA HIS A 109 -7.08 0.95 -5.69
C HIS A 109 -6.40 1.98 -6.60
N PHE A 110 -6.67 1.84 -7.89
CA PHE A 110 -6.29 2.84 -8.88
C PHE A 110 -7.21 4.05 -8.78
N GLY A 111 -6.63 5.24 -8.93
CA GLY A 111 -7.30 6.53 -8.72
C GLY A 111 -7.15 7.01 -7.29
N GLY A 112 -8.22 7.57 -6.74
CA GLY A 112 -8.23 8.19 -5.42
C GLY A 112 -8.57 9.67 -5.48
N ASN A 113 -8.41 10.37 -4.36
CA ASN A 113 -8.73 11.79 -4.26
C ASN A 113 -7.96 12.64 -5.27
N ALA A 114 -6.71 12.25 -5.56
CA ALA A 114 -5.83 12.97 -6.47
C ALA A 114 -6.34 13.06 -7.93
N LEU A 115 -7.29 12.21 -8.34
CA LEU A 115 -7.89 12.26 -9.69
C LEU A 115 -9.33 12.81 -9.72
N LYS A 116 -9.92 13.17 -8.56
CA LYS A 116 -11.32 13.61 -8.48
C LYS A 116 -11.59 14.91 -9.21
N ASP A 117 -10.60 15.80 -9.24
CA ASP A 117 -10.72 17.14 -9.83
C ASP A 117 -10.29 17.20 -11.30
N MET A 118 -10.10 16.05 -11.96
CA MET A 118 -9.83 16.01 -13.39
C MET A 118 -11.10 16.32 -14.20
N GLU A 119 -11.06 17.31 -15.09
CA GLU A 119 -12.22 17.66 -15.94
C GLU A 119 -12.28 16.81 -17.23
N GLU A 120 -11.15 16.26 -17.67
CA GLU A 120 -11.00 15.51 -18.92
C GLU A 120 -10.66 14.04 -18.67
N TYR A 121 -11.67 13.17 -18.73
CA TYR A 121 -11.50 11.71 -18.53
C TYR A 121 -11.25 10.93 -19.84
N GLY A 122 -11.21 11.62 -20.99
CA GLY A 122 -11.16 10.99 -22.30
C GLY A 122 -12.37 10.09 -22.58
N HIS A 123 -12.16 8.97 -23.28
CA HIS A 123 -13.21 7.98 -23.58
C HIS A 123 -13.19 6.81 -22.58
N HIS A 124 -13.14 7.11 -21.28
CA HIS A 124 -13.08 6.11 -20.21
C HIS A 124 -14.31 6.20 -19.30
N PHE A 125 -14.84 5.05 -18.91
CA PHE A 125 -15.77 4.94 -17.80
C PHE A 125 -14.99 4.84 -16.49
N PHE A 126 -15.09 5.85 -15.65
CA PHE A 126 -14.63 5.78 -14.27
C PHE A 126 -15.77 5.22 -13.41
N LEU A 127 -15.60 3.97 -12.98
CA LEU A 127 -16.44 3.33 -11.98
C LEU A 127 -15.69 3.34 -10.65
N ASP A 128 -16.40 3.13 -9.55
CA ASP A 128 -15.76 2.80 -8.27
C ASP A 128 -14.82 1.61 -8.48
N THR A 129 -13.53 1.85 -8.32
CA THR A 129 -12.51 0.85 -8.59
C THR A 129 -12.60 -0.26 -7.55
N PRO A 130 -12.56 -1.55 -7.97
CA PRO A 130 -12.50 -2.65 -7.03
C PRO A 130 -11.35 -2.44 -6.05
N ARG A 131 -11.67 -2.51 -4.76
CA ARG A 131 -10.69 -2.41 -3.68
C ARG A 131 -10.03 -3.77 -3.50
N ILE A 132 -8.80 -3.88 -3.96
CA ILE A 132 -8.06 -5.14 -3.92
C ILE A 132 -7.36 -5.22 -2.57
N ALA A 133 -7.55 -6.32 -1.85
CA ALA A 133 -6.86 -6.55 -0.59
C ALA A 133 -5.34 -6.51 -0.82
N HIS A 134 -4.65 -5.69 -0.05
CA HIS A 134 -3.21 -5.48 -0.19
C HIS A 134 -2.56 -5.43 1.19
N PRO A 135 -1.36 -6.02 1.38
CA PRO A 135 -0.63 -5.86 2.62
C PRO A 135 -0.39 -4.37 2.96
N PRO A 136 -0.44 -3.97 4.24
CA PRO A 136 -0.19 -2.58 4.60
C PRO A 136 1.23 -2.13 4.20
N LEU A 137 1.38 -0.84 3.91
CA LEU A 137 2.66 -0.22 3.56
C LEU A 137 3.02 0.85 4.60
N ASP A 138 4.01 0.60 5.46
CA ASP A 138 4.61 1.69 6.26
C ASP A 138 5.47 2.59 5.35
N VAL A 139 6.09 3.65 5.89
CA VAL A 139 6.92 4.57 5.09
C VAL A 139 8.00 3.84 4.29
N VAL A 140 8.66 2.84 4.90
CA VAL A 140 9.72 2.06 4.24
C VAL A 140 9.13 1.24 3.10
N LEU A 141 8.02 0.55 3.35
CA LEU A 141 7.36 -0.30 2.36
C LEU A 141 6.68 0.52 1.25
N GLY A 142 6.21 1.74 1.54
CA GLY A 142 5.69 2.69 0.55
C GLY A 142 6.79 3.14 -0.42
N ILE A 143 7.97 3.48 0.11
CA ILE A 143 9.16 3.78 -0.71
C ILE A 143 9.56 2.55 -1.54
N ASP A 144 9.66 1.37 -0.93
CA ASP A 144 10.03 0.15 -1.65
C ASP A 144 8.98 -0.24 -2.70
N PHE A 145 7.70 0.05 -2.46
CA PHE A 145 6.62 -0.14 -3.43
C PHE A 145 6.81 0.76 -4.66
N VAL A 146 7.06 2.06 -4.46
CA VAL A 146 7.36 3.00 -5.56
C VAL A 146 8.57 2.53 -6.35
N LEU A 147 9.66 2.22 -5.67
CA LEU A 147 10.89 1.75 -6.29
C LEU A 147 10.69 0.42 -7.05
N SER A 148 9.87 -0.50 -6.52
CA SER A 148 9.62 -1.80 -7.16
C SER A 148 8.82 -1.69 -8.46
N ASN A 149 7.88 -0.75 -8.51
CA ASN A 149 6.92 -0.65 -9.61
C ASN A 149 7.35 0.35 -10.69
N TYR A 150 8.02 1.43 -10.31
CA TYR A 150 8.36 2.53 -11.22
C TYR A 150 9.86 2.69 -11.47
N PHE A 151 10.72 2.22 -10.54
CA PHE A 151 12.17 2.39 -10.61
C PHE A 151 12.95 1.07 -10.40
N PRO A 152 12.64 -0.01 -11.14
CA PRO A 152 13.14 -1.35 -10.83
C PRO A 152 14.67 -1.46 -10.87
N ASN A 153 15.34 -0.69 -11.74
CA ASN A 153 16.80 -0.63 -11.82
C ASN A 153 17.40 0.04 -10.57
N ARG A 154 16.83 1.17 -10.14
CA ARG A 154 17.24 1.87 -8.91
C ARG A 154 17.04 0.98 -7.70
N ARG A 155 15.90 0.29 -7.60
CA ARG A 155 15.63 -0.68 -6.53
C ARG A 155 16.65 -1.82 -6.51
N THR A 156 16.94 -2.39 -7.67
CA THR A 156 17.89 -3.51 -7.79
C THR A 156 19.26 -3.10 -7.27
N ARG A 157 19.75 -1.92 -7.65
CA ARG A 157 21.01 -1.34 -7.14
C ARG A 157 20.96 -1.12 -5.63
N LEU A 158 19.87 -0.54 -5.11
CA LEU A 158 19.73 -0.35 -3.66
C LEU A 158 19.79 -1.67 -2.89
N MET A 159 19.14 -2.72 -3.41
CA MET A 159 19.13 -4.05 -2.81
C MET A 159 20.49 -4.76 -2.91
N SER A 160 21.24 -4.59 -4.00
CA SER A 160 22.54 -5.25 -4.20
C SER A 160 23.68 -4.54 -3.50
N ASP A 161 23.68 -3.20 -3.54
CA ASP A 161 24.84 -2.39 -3.19
C ASP A 161 24.84 -2.00 -1.71
N TYR A 162 23.65 -2.00 -1.07
CA TYR A 162 23.48 -1.59 0.32
C TYR A 162 22.76 -2.67 1.14
N ALA A 163 23.53 -3.53 1.81
CA ALA A 163 22.96 -4.53 2.73
C ALA A 163 22.01 -3.93 3.77
N THR A 164 22.31 -2.71 4.23
CA THR A 164 21.47 -1.95 5.15
C THR A 164 20.06 -1.68 4.58
N TYR A 165 19.92 -1.40 3.29
CA TYR A 165 18.61 -1.18 2.67
C TYR A 165 17.77 -2.45 2.69
N ALA A 166 18.37 -3.59 2.29
CA ALA A 166 17.70 -4.89 2.33
C ALA A 166 17.27 -5.27 3.76
N ASP A 167 18.09 -4.97 4.77
CA ASP A 167 17.77 -5.21 6.17
C ASP A 167 16.61 -4.34 6.68
N ILE A 168 16.59 -3.06 6.27
CA ILE A 168 15.50 -2.11 6.59
C ILE A 168 14.17 -2.61 6.01
N VAL A 169 14.14 -2.97 4.71
CA VAL A 169 12.94 -3.48 4.05
C VAL A 169 12.48 -4.79 4.70
N ARG A 170 13.40 -5.73 4.95
CA ARG A 170 13.07 -7.01 5.62
C ARG A 170 12.49 -6.80 7.02
N SER A 171 13.05 -5.84 7.76
CA SER A 171 12.55 -5.49 9.08
C SER A 171 11.12 -4.94 9.00
N ALA A 172 10.83 -4.06 8.03
CA ALA A 172 9.48 -3.55 7.78
C ALA A 172 8.49 -4.65 7.36
N GLN A 173 8.88 -5.53 6.43
CA GLN A 173 8.06 -6.69 6.04
C GLN A 173 7.73 -7.60 7.23
N ARG A 174 8.71 -7.86 8.11
CA ARG A 174 8.47 -8.69 9.31
C ARG A 174 7.52 -8.01 10.29
N ARG A 175 7.57 -6.70 10.45
CA ARG A 175 6.66 -5.95 11.33
C ARG A 175 5.25 -5.85 10.75
N VAL A 176 5.13 -5.65 9.44
CA VAL A 176 3.85 -5.23 8.82
C VAL A 176 3.21 -6.37 8.03
N TRP A 177 3.95 -7.02 7.14
CA TRP A 177 3.41 -8.07 6.26
C TRP A 177 3.29 -9.43 6.92
N ARG A 178 4.17 -9.77 7.87
CA ARG A 178 4.06 -11.03 8.63
C ARG A 178 2.74 -11.13 9.41
N PRO A 179 2.34 -10.18 10.27
CA PRO A 179 1.06 -10.29 10.98
C PRO A 179 -0.14 -10.31 10.02
N TYR A 180 -0.13 -9.49 8.97
CA TYR A 180 -1.16 -9.48 7.92
C TYR A 180 -1.30 -10.85 7.25
N SER A 181 -0.18 -11.43 6.80
CA SER A 181 -0.17 -12.74 6.12
C SER A 181 -0.57 -13.86 7.08
N HIS A 182 -0.16 -13.75 8.34
CA HIS A 182 -0.53 -14.70 9.37
C HIS A 182 -2.03 -14.68 9.65
N ALA A 183 -2.64 -13.50 9.80
CA ALA A 183 -4.09 -13.34 9.98
C ALA A 183 -4.88 -14.03 8.86
N ALA A 184 -4.46 -13.78 7.62
CA ALA A 184 -5.00 -14.41 6.43
C ALA A 184 -4.87 -15.95 6.46
N ALA A 185 -3.66 -16.47 6.70
CA ALA A 185 -3.39 -17.90 6.72
C ALA A 185 -4.10 -18.63 7.88
N ARG A 186 -4.29 -17.98 9.03
CA ARG A 186 -4.98 -18.56 10.19
C ARG A 186 -6.43 -18.91 9.92
N TRP A 187 -7.08 -18.31 8.92
CA TRP A 187 -8.47 -18.62 8.57
C TRP A 187 -8.73 -20.12 8.38
N TRP A 188 -7.77 -20.82 7.77
CA TRP A 188 -7.88 -22.27 7.51
C TRP A 188 -7.31 -23.14 8.64
N GLN A 189 -6.74 -22.54 9.67
CA GLN A 189 -6.24 -23.29 10.83
C GLN A 189 -7.42 -23.60 11.77
N ARG A 190 -7.59 -24.87 12.14
CA ARG A 190 -8.60 -25.32 13.14
C ARG A 190 -8.18 -24.99 14.58
N SER A 191 -7.49 -23.87 14.77
CA SER A 191 -6.99 -23.46 16.08
C SER A 191 -8.14 -22.91 16.93
N ARG A 192 -8.19 -23.31 18.20
CA ARG A 192 -9.17 -22.83 19.19
C ARG A 192 -8.76 -21.51 19.84
N GLN A 193 -7.54 -21.01 19.59
CA GLN A 193 -7.11 -19.74 20.15
C GLN A 193 -7.65 -18.59 19.28
N PRO A 194 -8.27 -17.55 19.89
CA PRO A 194 -8.71 -16.38 19.15
C PRO A 194 -7.54 -15.78 18.36
N ALA A 195 -7.82 -15.31 17.15
CA ALA A 195 -6.84 -14.58 16.36
C ALA A 195 -6.77 -13.14 16.87
N GLU A 196 -5.55 -12.63 17.07
CA GLU A 196 -5.31 -11.21 17.40
C GLU A 196 -5.74 -10.28 16.26
N TRP A 197 -5.74 -10.81 15.03
CA TRP A 197 -6.19 -10.12 13.83
C TRP A 197 -7.04 -11.08 12.98
N SER A 198 -8.26 -10.67 12.66
CA SER A 198 -9.22 -11.47 11.90
C SER A 198 -8.79 -11.66 10.43
N GLY A 199 -8.73 -12.92 9.98
CA GLY A 199 -8.50 -13.25 8.58
C GLY A 199 -9.59 -12.73 7.64
N SER A 200 -10.86 -12.69 8.08
CA SER A 200 -11.95 -12.11 7.28
C SER A 200 -11.90 -10.58 7.21
N ALA A 201 -11.19 -9.90 8.11
CA ALA A 201 -10.93 -8.47 7.95
C ALA A 201 -9.89 -8.22 6.84
N VAL A 202 -8.87 -9.08 6.76
CA VAL A 202 -7.84 -9.04 5.70
C VAL A 202 -8.43 -9.42 4.34
N TRP A 203 -9.17 -10.52 4.29
CA TRP A 203 -9.84 -11.02 3.09
C TRP A 203 -11.33 -11.25 3.37
N PRO A 204 -12.17 -10.22 3.21
CA PRO A 204 -13.61 -10.31 3.44
C PRO A 204 -14.34 -11.27 2.48
N GLN A 205 -13.69 -11.73 1.42
CA GLN A 205 -14.22 -12.75 0.52
C GLN A 205 -14.14 -14.17 1.11
N LEU A 206 -13.46 -14.35 2.25
CA LEU A 206 -13.35 -15.65 2.90
C LEU A 206 -14.70 -16.15 3.42
N VAL A 207 -15.10 -17.35 2.99
CA VAL A 207 -16.35 -17.98 3.40
C VAL A 207 -16.14 -18.79 4.68
N PRO A 208 -17.02 -18.66 5.71
CA PRO A 208 -16.90 -19.42 6.95
C PRO A 208 -16.76 -20.92 6.72
N LEU A 209 -15.82 -21.54 7.44
CA LEU A 209 -15.69 -23.00 7.45
C LEU A 209 -16.96 -23.61 8.02
N ARG A 210 -17.55 -24.59 7.32
CA ARG A 210 -18.69 -25.34 7.85
C ARG A 210 -18.26 -26.05 9.13
N ALA A 211 -19.04 -25.89 10.19
CA ALA A 211 -18.89 -26.73 11.38
C ALA A 211 -19.11 -28.19 10.94
N GLY A 212 -18.05 -28.99 11.01
CA GLY A 212 -18.12 -30.43 10.79
C GLY A 212 -18.61 -31.16 12.02
#